data_AF-A0A7X1YDM1-F1
#
_entry.id   AF-A0A7X1YDM1-F1
#
_cell.length_a   1.000
_cell.length_b   1.000
_cell.length_c   1.000
_cell.angle_alpha   90.00
_cell.angle_beta   90.00
_cell.angle_gamma   90.00
#
_symmetry.space_group_name_H-M   'P 1'
#
loop_
_entity.id
_entity.type
_entity.pdbx_description
1 polymer ?
#
loop_
_entity_poly.entity_id
_entity_poly.type
_entity_poly.pdbx_seq_one_letter_code
_entity_poly.pdbx_strand_id
1 'polypeptide(L)'
;MNPKCYCTGWPLVAALAASVLALPSLAAPLTLDEALRLAENNAPSLGQSFNLIEWAQVAQDAERSANATATSDYAMAVKVVWELAALAHHQSKDPAGFKRCKLKSIEQTLRMREGVDSFMTRASWTRDAIRELRAIPGMQAELETLKAELLELQAQAAHEFSSFQIPMDLSEERQGTINVFKDLTLPEFFYTFARICDVPEKMALHTDIIRNRSNSLLSDLFNGQIYTDGLGRVVTQAPAINIDDTPPPEWYDHESLRYLDIQYQIWVESRVKPATQNLMTKFAVDDGHLMAIVSASPFVPSGYEHIYALGLARFLQGDMVSACHLLFPQLENSLRHVLSDAGIDTSKLDEELLQEDRSLSGLLSNRREQLESVFGIDLIYTIDLLFNLKGGPCLRHEIAHGKLASGACYLHSSIYACWLMYYLMCLPLQRCWSTHVAPQLERASL
;
A
#
# COMPACT_ATOMS: atom_id res chain seq x y z
N MET A 1 -35.23 2.36 -59.94
CA MET A 1 -35.65 3.24 -58.83
C MET A 1 -34.71 2.97 -57.66
N ASN A 2 -33.92 3.99 -57.28
CA ASN A 2 -32.98 3.97 -56.15
C ASN A 2 -33.72 3.97 -54.81
N PRO A 3 -33.21 3.24 -53.80
CA PRO A 3 -33.24 3.70 -52.42
C PRO A 3 -31.86 4.26 -52.04
N LYS A 4 -31.88 5.46 -51.45
CA LYS A 4 -30.72 6.28 -51.09
C LYS A 4 -29.90 5.63 -49.96
N CYS A 5 -28.58 5.66 -50.12
CA CYS A 5 -27.60 5.36 -49.08
C CYS A 5 -27.32 6.64 -48.27
N TYR A 6 -27.30 6.56 -46.94
CA TYR A 6 -26.79 7.62 -46.07
C TYR A 6 -25.60 7.07 -45.29
N CYS A 7 -24.39 7.50 -45.66
CA CYS A 7 -23.18 7.27 -44.88
C CYS A 7 -23.09 8.37 -43.81
N THR A 8 -23.14 7.99 -42.54
CA THR A 8 -22.72 8.84 -41.43
C THR A 8 -21.19 8.87 -41.41
N GLY A 9 -20.63 10.05 -41.68
CA GLY A 9 -19.19 10.26 -41.74
C GLY A 9 -18.52 9.92 -40.42
N TRP A 10 -17.51 9.05 -40.48
CA TRP A 10 -16.59 8.84 -39.37
C TRP A 10 -15.78 10.12 -39.12
N PRO A 11 -15.54 10.52 -37.86
CA PRO A 11 -14.66 11.64 -37.57
C PRO A 11 -13.24 11.30 -38.04
N LEU A 12 -12.55 12.28 -38.60
CA LEU A 12 -11.22 12.16 -39.22
C LEU A 12 -10.19 11.39 -38.35
N VAL A 13 -10.36 11.44 -37.03
CA VAL A 13 -9.54 10.75 -36.02
C VAL A 13 -9.77 9.24 -36.00
N ALA A 14 -11.00 8.77 -36.20
CA ALA A 14 -11.32 7.35 -36.34
C ALA A 14 -10.84 6.77 -37.68
N ALA A 15 -10.84 7.59 -38.75
CA ALA A 15 -10.27 7.23 -40.04
C ALA A 15 -8.73 7.17 -40.02
N LEU A 16 -8.08 8.02 -39.21
CA LEU A 16 -6.64 8.00 -38.98
C LEU A 16 -6.21 6.79 -38.10
N ALA A 17 -6.96 6.49 -37.04
CA ALA A 17 -6.72 5.29 -36.23
C ALA A 17 -6.92 4.00 -37.05
N ALA A 18 -7.96 3.93 -37.89
CA ALA A 18 -8.22 2.78 -38.76
C ALA A 18 -7.19 2.61 -39.90
N SER A 19 -6.58 3.70 -40.39
CA SER A 19 -5.55 3.62 -41.45
C SER A 19 -4.17 3.23 -40.90
N VAL A 20 -3.86 3.57 -39.65
CA VAL A 20 -2.68 3.04 -38.94
C VAL A 20 -2.84 1.56 -38.63
N LEU A 21 -4.05 1.10 -38.27
CA LEU A 21 -4.37 -0.31 -38.04
C LEU A 21 -4.43 -1.17 -39.33
N ALA A 22 -4.42 -0.56 -40.52
CA ALA A 22 -4.54 -1.24 -41.81
C ALA A 22 -3.21 -1.44 -42.57
N LEU A 23 -2.07 -1.00 -42.02
CA LEU A 23 -0.74 -1.19 -42.62
C LEU A 23 -0.04 -2.42 -42.00
N PRO A 24 0.04 -3.58 -42.71
CA PRO A 24 0.42 -4.85 -42.11
C PRO A 24 1.90 -5.02 -41.79
N SER A 25 2.75 -4.03 -42.06
CA SER A 25 4.20 -4.24 -42.08
C SER A 25 4.99 -3.64 -40.91
N LEU A 26 4.38 -2.93 -39.96
CA LEU A 26 5.13 -2.21 -38.92
C LEU A 26 4.51 -2.13 -37.50
N ALA A 27 3.52 -2.93 -37.13
CA ALA A 27 2.91 -2.83 -35.80
C ALA A 27 2.86 -4.17 -35.06
N ALA A 28 3.57 -4.26 -33.94
CA ALA A 28 3.11 -5.02 -32.79
C ALA A 28 1.70 -4.52 -32.39
N PRO A 29 0.85 -5.33 -31.74
CA PRO A 29 -0.54 -4.96 -31.48
C PRO A 29 -0.61 -3.81 -30.48
N LEU A 30 -0.74 -2.58 -30.98
CA LEU A 30 -0.98 -1.40 -30.16
C LEU A 30 -2.40 -1.46 -29.58
N THR A 31 -2.52 -1.18 -28.29
CA THR A 31 -3.81 -1.00 -27.62
C THR A 31 -4.50 0.29 -28.09
N LEU A 32 -5.82 0.41 -27.86
CA LEU A 32 -6.58 1.61 -28.25
C LEU A 32 -6.03 2.89 -27.59
N ASP A 33 -5.55 2.77 -26.34
CA ASP A 33 -4.93 3.88 -25.59
C ASP A 33 -3.55 4.26 -26.16
N GLU A 34 -2.75 3.29 -26.59
CA GLU A 34 -1.47 3.56 -27.27
C GLU A 34 -1.67 4.14 -28.67
N ALA A 35 -2.69 3.70 -29.41
CA ALA A 35 -3.06 4.26 -30.70
C ALA A 35 -3.59 5.70 -30.58
N LEU A 36 -4.36 6.00 -29.53
CA LEU A 36 -4.81 7.35 -29.20
C LEU A 36 -3.63 8.24 -28.77
N ARG A 37 -2.76 7.76 -27.88
CA ARG A 37 -1.54 8.48 -27.47
C ARG A 37 -0.56 8.70 -28.62
N LEU A 38 -0.42 7.75 -29.55
CA LEU A 38 0.38 7.93 -30.77
C LEU A 38 -0.24 9.01 -31.68
N ALA A 39 -1.56 9.02 -31.83
CA ALA A 39 -2.25 10.03 -32.64
C ALA A 39 -2.21 11.43 -32.00
N GLU A 40 -2.35 11.52 -30.67
CA GLU A 40 -2.34 12.75 -29.87
C GLU A 40 -0.95 13.38 -29.78
N ASN A 41 0.08 12.58 -29.51
CA ASN A 41 1.43 13.12 -29.26
C ASN A 41 2.26 13.28 -30.52
N ASN A 42 2.04 12.51 -31.59
CA ASN A 42 2.91 12.53 -32.76
C ASN A 42 2.32 13.26 -33.97
N ALA A 43 1.02 13.21 -34.27
CA ALA A 43 0.55 13.79 -35.55
C ALA A 43 0.64 15.35 -35.62
N PRO A 44 0.23 16.12 -34.59
CA PRO A 44 0.38 17.58 -34.59
C PRO A 44 1.81 18.02 -34.30
N SER A 45 2.53 17.31 -33.42
CA SER A 45 3.91 17.62 -33.04
C SER A 45 4.91 17.29 -34.15
N LEU A 46 4.68 16.20 -34.92
CA LEU A 46 5.45 15.88 -36.12
C LEU A 46 5.11 16.87 -37.24
N GLY A 47 3.83 17.21 -37.42
CA GLY A 47 3.43 18.27 -38.35
C GLY A 47 4.18 19.58 -38.09
N GLN A 48 4.34 19.97 -36.83
CA GLN A 48 5.05 21.20 -36.45
C GLN A 48 6.57 21.06 -36.45
N SER A 49 7.15 19.90 -36.09
CA SER A 49 8.60 19.66 -36.23
C SER A 49 9.08 19.68 -37.68
N PHE A 50 8.15 19.44 -38.63
CA PHE A 50 8.34 19.65 -40.07
C PHE A 50 7.79 21.00 -40.60
N ASN A 51 7.39 21.96 -39.74
CA ASN A 51 6.82 23.28 -40.10
C ASN A 51 5.55 23.25 -40.99
N LEU A 52 4.71 22.21 -40.87
CA LEU A 52 3.51 22.02 -41.68
C LEU A 52 2.23 22.60 -41.05
N ILE A 53 2.21 22.86 -39.74
CA ILE A 53 1.02 23.35 -39.00
C ILE A 53 1.42 24.31 -37.88
N GLU A 54 0.72 25.45 -37.78
CA GLU A 54 0.86 26.44 -36.71
C GLU A 54 0.06 26.03 -35.44
N TRP A 55 0.66 26.18 -34.25
CA TRP A 55 -0.01 25.83 -32.98
C TRP A 55 -1.32 26.60 -32.75
N ALA A 56 -1.42 27.83 -33.25
CA ALA A 56 -2.64 28.61 -33.18
C ALA A 56 -3.79 27.97 -33.98
N GLN A 57 -3.49 27.34 -35.11
CA GLN A 57 -4.49 26.63 -35.92
C GLN A 57 -4.95 25.35 -35.23
N VAL A 58 -4.01 24.58 -34.65
CA VAL A 58 -4.32 23.38 -33.84
C VAL A 58 -5.25 23.74 -32.68
N ALA A 59 -4.97 24.84 -31.98
CA ALA A 59 -5.80 25.31 -30.88
C ALA A 59 -7.24 25.60 -31.34
N GLN A 60 -7.42 26.36 -32.44
CA GLN A 60 -8.74 26.72 -32.96
C GLN A 60 -9.54 25.49 -33.43
N ASP A 61 -8.90 24.56 -34.12
CA ASP A 61 -9.58 23.37 -34.63
C ASP A 61 -9.94 22.39 -33.49
N ALA A 62 -9.06 22.25 -32.49
CA ALA A 62 -9.35 21.46 -31.30
C ALA A 62 -10.52 22.08 -30.49
N GLU A 63 -10.53 23.39 -30.26
CA GLU A 63 -11.65 24.07 -29.59
C GLU A 63 -12.95 23.92 -30.41
N ARG A 64 -12.89 24.05 -31.74
CA ARG A 64 -14.08 23.86 -32.59
C ARG A 64 -14.62 22.44 -32.49
N SER A 65 -13.73 21.44 -32.53
CA SER A 65 -14.11 20.03 -32.40
C SER A 65 -14.74 19.73 -31.04
N ALA A 66 -14.14 20.24 -29.95
CA ALA A 66 -14.64 20.00 -28.60
C ALA A 66 -15.95 20.76 -28.28
N ASN A 67 -16.21 21.88 -28.95
CA ASN A 67 -17.50 22.58 -28.84
C ASN A 67 -18.59 21.96 -29.72
N ALA A 68 -18.24 21.23 -30.77
CA ALA A 68 -19.19 20.60 -31.68
C ALA A 68 -19.73 19.25 -31.16
N THR A 69 -19.11 18.68 -30.14
CA THR A 69 -19.56 17.44 -29.49
C THR A 69 -20.84 17.63 -28.68
N ALA A 70 -21.73 16.65 -28.76
CA ALA A 70 -22.99 16.63 -28.04
C ALA A 70 -22.79 16.27 -26.56
N THR A 71 -23.76 16.66 -25.71
CA THR A 71 -23.79 16.28 -24.28
C THR A 71 -23.98 14.77 -24.05
N SER A 72 -24.19 13.96 -25.09
CA SER A 72 -24.18 12.50 -25.02
C SER A 72 -22.80 11.89 -25.27
N ASP A 73 -21.84 12.67 -25.79
CA ASP A 73 -20.54 12.15 -26.19
C ASP A 73 -19.69 11.83 -24.96
N TYR A 74 -18.84 10.80 -25.09
CA TYR A 74 -18.02 10.28 -24.01
C TYR A 74 -17.07 11.36 -23.47
N ALA A 75 -17.28 11.77 -22.22
CA ALA A 75 -16.63 12.94 -21.65
C ALA A 75 -15.08 12.85 -21.64
N MET A 76 -14.51 11.66 -21.49
CA MET A 76 -13.05 11.47 -21.56
C MET A 76 -12.48 11.81 -22.95
N ALA A 77 -13.17 11.44 -24.02
CA ALA A 77 -12.74 11.77 -25.38
C ALA A 77 -12.79 13.30 -25.60
N VAL A 78 -13.82 13.97 -25.08
CA VAL A 78 -13.94 15.44 -25.15
C VAL A 78 -12.84 16.12 -24.30
N LYS A 79 -12.52 15.57 -23.13
CA LYS A 79 -11.44 16.06 -22.25
C LYS A 79 -10.11 16.12 -22.99
N VAL A 80 -9.72 15.02 -23.65
CA VAL A 80 -8.47 14.92 -24.42
C VAL A 80 -8.37 16.04 -25.46
N VAL A 81 -9.44 16.32 -26.19
CA VAL A 81 -9.44 17.38 -27.21
C VAL A 81 -9.24 18.77 -26.57
N TRP A 82 -9.83 19.02 -25.40
CA TRP A 82 -9.58 20.25 -24.63
C TRP A 82 -8.15 20.34 -24.09
N GLU A 83 -7.53 19.23 -23.73
CA GLU A 83 -6.13 19.19 -23.29
C GLU A 83 -5.16 19.48 -24.44
N LEU A 84 -5.45 18.97 -25.64
CA LEU A 84 -4.72 19.33 -26.86
C LEU A 84 -4.86 20.84 -27.16
N ALA A 85 -6.07 21.39 -27.05
CA ALA A 85 -6.29 22.83 -27.23
C ALA A 85 -5.52 23.67 -26.20
N ALA A 86 -5.50 23.25 -24.93
CA ALA A 86 -4.73 23.90 -23.89
C ALA A 86 -3.23 23.86 -24.19
N LEU A 87 -2.69 22.70 -24.54
CA LEU A 87 -1.28 22.54 -24.92
C LEU A 87 -0.91 23.46 -26.09
N ALA A 88 -1.75 23.51 -27.13
CA ALA A 88 -1.53 24.35 -28.30
C ALA A 88 -1.52 25.86 -27.96
N HIS A 89 -2.40 26.32 -27.07
CA HIS A 89 -2.38 27.69 -26.56
C HIS A 89 -1.15 28.01 -25.71
N HIS A 90 -0.72 27.05 -24.88
CA HIS A 90 0.52 27.20 -24.12
C HIS A 90 1.74 27.38 -25.04
N GLN A 91 1.85 26.56 -26.09
CA GLN A 91 2.92 26.67 -27.09
C GLN A 91 2.83 27.97 -27.90
N SER A 92 1.60 28.45 -28.15
CA SER A 92 1.34 29.74 -28.82
C SER A 92 1.53 30.96 -27.91
N LYS A 93 1.93 30.76 -26.65
CA LYS A 93 2.08 31.81 -25.62
C LYS A 93 0.79 32.61 -25.38
N ASP A 94 -0.38 31.97 -25.50
CA ASP A 94 -1.68 32.51 -25.11
C ASP A 94 -2.11 31.97 -23.73
N PRO A 95 -1.81 32.70 -22.62
CA PRO A 95 -2.19 32.26 -21.28
C PRO A 95 -3.70 32.26 -21.06
N ALA A 96 -4.46 33.11 -21.75
CA ALA A 96 -5.91 33.17 -21.62
C ALA A 96 -6.57 31.97 -22.30
N GLY A 97 -6.10 31.61 -23.49
CA GLY A 97 -6.48 30.41 -24.22
C GLY A 97 -6.16 29.13 -23.46
N PHE A 98 -4.94 29.03 -22.90
CA PHE A 98 -4.52 27.90 -22.08
C PHE A 98 -5.46 27.72 -20.88
N LYS A 99 -5.68 28.80 -20.11
CA LYS A 99 -6.54 28.77 -18.93
C LYS A 99 -7.97 28.35 -19.29
N ARG A 100 -8.56 28.93 -20.32
CA ARG A 100 -9.92 28.60 -20.79
C ARG A 100 -10.05 27.12 -21.16
N CYS A 101 -9.15 26.61 -21.99
CA CYS A 101 -9.22 25.22 -22.47
C CYS A 101 -8.96 24.23 -21.33
N LYS A 102 -8.04 24.54 -20.41
CA LYS A 102 -7.77 23.66 -19.27
C LYS A 102 -8.97 23.60 -18.30
N LEU A 103 -9.68 24.71 -18.08
CA LEU A 103 -10.94 24.70 -17.33
C LEU A 103 -12.00 23.83 -18.01
N LYS A 104 -12.13 23.89 -19.34
CA LYS A 104 -13.05 23.02 -20.09
C LYS A 104 -12.71 21.54 -20.02
N SER A 105 -11.41 21.20 -20.00
CA SER A 105 -10.95 19.83 -19.70
C SER A 105 -11.41 19.39 -18.30
N ILE A 106 -11.21 20.22 -17.28
CA ILE A 106 -11.60 19.92 -15.90
C ILE A 106 -13.13 19.75 -15.78
N GLU A 107 -13.93 20.57 -16.49
CA GLU A 107 -15.38 20.39 -16.56
C GLU A 107 -15.76 18.99 -17.08
N GLN A 108 -15.00 18.42 -18.02
CA GLN A 108 -15.26 17.04 -18.48
C GLN A 108 -14.90 15.99 -17.42
N THR A 109 -13.85 16.22 -16.62
CA THR A 109 -13.55 15.38 -15.44
C THR A 109 -14.69 15.38 -14.44
N LEU A 110 -15.26 16.54 -14.14
CA LEU A 110 -16.42 16.67 -13.26
C LEU A 110 -17.71 16.11 -13.89
N ARG A 111 -17.83 16.12 -15.21
CA ARG A 111 -18.94 15.45 -15.90
C ARG A 111 -18.84 13.92 -15.79
N MET A 112 -17.63 13.35 -15.85
CA MET A 112 -17.43 11.92 -15.58
C MET A 112 -17.81 11.56 -14.13
N ARG A 113 -17.54 12.46 -13.17
CA ARG A 113 -17.98 12.32 -11.78
C ARG A 113 -19.49 12.25 -11.64
N GLU A 114 -20.26 13.12 -12.31
CA GLU A 114 -21.73 13.08 -12.21
C GLU A 114 -22.37 11.89 -12.93
N GLY A 115 -21.63 11.19 -13.79
CA GLY A 115 -22.11 10.02 -14.52
C GLY A 115 -21.99 8.69 -13.77
N VAL A 116 -21.49 8.70 -12.53
CA VAL A 116 -21.28 7.48 -11.73
C VAL A 116 -21.95 7.57 -10.37
N ASP A 117 -22.49 6.46 -9.89
CA ASP A 117 -23.19 6.42 -8.60
C ASP A 117 -22.25 6.25 -7.40
N SER A 118 -21.11 5.56 -7.58
CA SER A 118 -20.18 5.27 -6.48
C SER A 118 -19.46 6.52 -5.97
N PHE A 119 -19.62 6.83 -4.69
CA PHE A 119 -18.91 7.90 -3.99
C PHE A 119 -17.39 7.74 -4.06
N MET A 120 -16.87 6.52 -4.01
CA MET A 120 -15.44 6.26 -4.18
C MET A 120 -14.93 6.73 -5.55
N THR A 121 -15.62 6.37 -6.62
CA THR A 121 -15.27 6.80 -7.99
C THR A 121 -15.44 8.32 -8.14
N ARG A 122 -16.49 8.91 -7.56
CA ARG A 122 -16.72 10.36 -7.56
C ARG A 122 -15.59 11.12 -6.83
N ALA A 123 -15.14 10.59 -5.69
CA ALA A 123 -14.01 11.14 -4.95
C ALA A 123 -12.72 11.06 -5.77
N SER A 124 -12.53 9.99 -6.56
CA SER A 124 -11.37 9.89 -7.45
C SER A 124 -11.37 10.97 -8.54
N TRP A 125 -12.46 11.12 -9.28
CA TRP A 125 -12.57 12.17 -10.29
C TRP A 125 -12.43 13.58 -9.70
N THR A 126 -12.95 13.81 -8.50
CA THR A 126 -12.80 15.10 -7.79
C THR A 126 -11.33 15.37 -7.44
N ARG A 127 -10.58 14.34 -7.01
CA ARG A 127 -9.14 14.44 -6.72
C ARG A 127 -8.33 14.78 -7.97
N ASP A 128 -8.65 14.17 -9.10
CA ASP A 128 -8.01 14.46 -10.38
C ASP A 128 -8.31 15.89 -10.84
N ALA A 129 -9.56 16.34 -10.71
CA ALA A 129 -9.95 17.72 -10.97
C ALA A 129 -9.16 18.72 -10.09
N ILE A 130 -9.01 18.45 -8.79
CA ILE A 130 -8.20 19.28 -7.88
C ILE A 130 -6.73 19.31 -8.33
N ARG A 131 -6.16 18.16 -8.71
CA ARG A 131 -4.76 18.08 -9.18
C ARG A 131 -4.55 18.94 -10.42
N GLU A 132 -5.45 18.85 -11.40
CA GLU A 132 -5.41 19.64 -12.62
C GLU A 132 -5.62 21.14 -12.34
N LEU A 133 -6.57 21.48 -11.46
CA LEU A 133 -6.91 22.88 -11.13
C LEU A 133 -5.78 23.62 -10.41
N ARG A 134 -4.96 22.90 -9.61
CA ARG A 134 -3.77 23.48 -8.94
C ARG A 134 -2.74 24.05 -9.92
N ALA A 135 -2.71 23.56 -11.16
CA ALA A 135 -1.81 24.07 -12.19
C ALA A 135 -2.26 25.43 -12.78
N ILE A 136 -3.47 25.91 -12.43
CA ILE A 136 -4.06 27.14 -12.99
C ILE A 136 -4.01 28.27 -11.94
N PRO A 137 -3.31 29.39 -12.21
CA PRO A 137 -3.29 30.54 -11.31
C PRO A 137 -4.66 31.20 -11.13
N GLY A 138 -4.97 31.58 -9.88
CA GLY A 138 -6.18 32.33 -9.51
C GLY A 138 -7.45 31.49 -9.39
N MET A 139 -7.32 30.21 -9.05
CA MET A 139 -8.43 29.24 -8.87
C MET A 139 -8.62 28.82 -7.41
N GLN A 140 -8.21 29.66 -6.46
CA GLN A 140 -8.20 29.32 -5.02
C GLN A 140 -9.61 29.03 -4.50
N ALA A 141 -10.63 29.77 -4.93
CA ALA A 141 -12.01 29.59 -4.46
C ALA A 141 -12.60 28.26 -4.94
N GLU A 142 -12.36 27.91 -6.21
CA GLU A 142 -12.78 26.67 -6.83
C GLU A 142 -12.03 25.47 -6.23
N LEU A 143 -10.74 25.62 -5.94
CA LEU A 143 -9.94 24.63 -5.23
C LEU A 143 -10.48 24.34 -3.84
N GLU A 144 -10.82 25.36 -3.05
CA GLU A 144 -11.39 25.14 -1.71
C GLU A 144 -12.78 24.50 -1.78
N THR A 145 -13.60 24.88 -2.77
CA THR A 145 -14.91 24.25 -3.01
C THR A 145 -14.75 22.76 -3.32
N LEU A 146 -13.90 22.39 -4.28
CA LEU A 146 -13.69 20.98 -4.64
C LEU A 146 -13.04 20.18 -3.50
N LYS A 147 -12.17 20.79 -2.69
CA LYS A 147 -11.60 20.13 -1.50
C LYS A 147 -12.67 19.83 -0.46
N ALA A 148 -13.60 20.76 -0.21
CA ALA A 148 -14.71 20.53 0.71
C ALA A 148 -15.62 19.40 0.22
N GLU A 149 -15.96 19.41 -1.07
CA GLU A 149 -16.74 18.33 -1.70
C GLU A 149 -16.02 16.99 -1.67
N LEU A 150 -14.70 16.97 -1.90
CA LEU A 150 -13.90 15.74 -1.78
C LEU A 150 -14.01 15.12 -0.39
N LEU A 151 -13.97 15.93 0.67
CA LEU A 151 -14.09 15.43 2.05
C LEU A 151 -15.47 14.79 2.30
N GLU A 152 -16.53 15.40 1.78
CA GLU A 152 -17.89 14.86 1.87
C GLU A 152 -18.03 13.53 1.11
N LEU A 153 -17.52 13.47 -0.12
CA LEU A 153 -17.52 12.26 -0.93
C LEU A 153 -16.69 11.14 -0.29
N GLN A 154 -15.55 11.46 0.34
CA GLN A 154 -14.72 10.48 1.05
C GLN A 154 -15.43 9.90 2.28
N ALA A 155 -16.11 10.75 3.06
CA ALA A 155 -16.92 10.29 4.19
C ALA A 155 -18.05 9.35 3.74
N GLN A 156 -18.70 9.66 2.61
CA GLN A 156 -19.77 8.82 2.06
C GLN A 156 -19.22 7.51 1.47
N ALA A 157 -18.07 7.55 0.79
CA ALA A 157 -17.38 6.37 0.27
C ALA A 157 -17.02 5.38 1.38
N ALA A 158 -16.68 5.85 2.59
CA ALA A 158 -16.42 4.99 3.74
C ALA A 158 -17.63 4.09 4.12
N HIS A 159 -18.86 4.54 3.81
CA HIS A 159 -20.08 3.76 4.04
C HIS A 159 -20.43 2.79 2.89
N GLU A 160 -19.78 2.91 1.71
CA GLU A 160 -19.96 1.98 0.60
C GLU A 160 -19.24 0.64 0.82
N PHE A 161 -18.26 0.60 1.74
CA PHE A 161 -17.56 -0.62 2.10
C PHE A 161 -18.52 -1.59 2.81
N SER A 162 -18.96 -2.61 2.08
CA SER A 162 -19.68 -3.74 2.65
C SER A 162 -18.68 -4.82 3.08
N SER A 163 -18.78 -5.27 4.32
CA SER A 163 -18.03 -6.43 4.78
C SER A 163 -18.74 -7.70 4.31
N PHE A 164 -18.03 -8.58 3.61
CA PHE A 164 -18.46 -9.97 3.45
C PHE A 164 -17.62 -10.85 4.38
N GLN A 165 -18.25 -11.86 4.96
CA GLN A 165 -17.59 -12.82 5.84
C GLN A 165 -17.54 -14.16 5.14
N ILE A 166 -16.34 -14.71 5.00
CA ILE A 166 -16.16 -16.09 4.56
C ILE A 166 -15.90 -16.92 5.81
N PRO A 167 -16.78 -17.88 6.16
CA PRO A 167 -16.53 -18.76 7.29
C PRO A 167 -15.31 -19.63 6.99
N MET A 168 -14.37 -19.63 7.94
CA MET A 168 -13.18 -20.46 7.90
C MET A 168 -13.21 -21.36 9.14
N ASP A 169 -13.22 -22.68 8.94
CA ASP A 169 -13.11 -23.62 10.04
C ASP A 169 -11.63 -23.87 10.36
N LEU A 170 -11.23 -23.52 11.58
CA LEU A 170 -9.86 -23.70 12.10
C LEU A 170 -9.85 -24.62 13.33
N SER A 171 -10.91 -25.42 13.52
CA SER A 171 -11.11 -26.23 14.72
C SER A 171 -10.01 -27.27 14.91
N GLU A 172 -9.57 -27.91 13.82
CA GLU A 172 -8.53 -28.93 13.86
C GLU A 172 -7.16 -28.32 14.20
N GLU A 173 -6.77 -27.24 13.52
CA GLU A 173 -5.51 -26.52 13.77
C GLU A 173 -5.47 -25.97 15.19
N ARG A 174 -6.59 -25.41 15.67
CA ARG A 174 -6.72 -24.92 17.04
C ARG A 174 -6.54 -26.04 18.06
N GLN A 175 -7.19 -27.18 17.85
CA GLN A 175 -7.05 -28.33 18.74
C GLN A 175 -5.61 -28.90 18.71
N GLY A 176 -4.98 -28.91 17.53
CA GLY A 176 -3.58 -29.26 17.36
C GLY A 176 -2.67 -28.40 18.24
N THR A 177 -2.83 -27.07 18.20
CA THR A 177 -2.07 -26.15 19.07
C THR A 177 -2.31 -26.45 20.54
N ILE A 178 -3.57 -26.60 20.98
CA ILE A 178 -3.88 -26.91 22.38
C ILE A 178 -3.17 -28.19 22.83
N ASN A 179 -3.19 -29.23 22.00
CA ASN A 179 -2.54 -30.51 22.30
C ASN A 179 -1.02 -30.41 22.44
N VAL A 180 -0.38 -29.50 21.71
CA VAL A 180 1.07 -29.24 21.83
C VAL A 180 1.40 -28.52 23.13
N PHE A 181 0.62 -27.49 23.48
CA PHE A 181 0.95 -26.61 24.61
C PHE A 181 0.45 -27.11 25.97
N LYS A 182 -0.57 -27.97 26.02
CA LYS A 182 -1.26 -28.38 27.25
C LYS A 182 -0.36 -28.91 28.37
N ASP A 183 0.74 -29.59 28.03
CA ASP A 183 1.58 -30.30 29.01
C ASP A 183 2.98 -29.68 29.16
N LEU A 184 3.26 -28.57 28.47
CA LEU A 184 4.56 -27.90 28.55
C LEU A 184 4.77 -27.22 29.91
N THR A 185 6.02 -27.25 30.36
CA THR A 185 6.53 -26.37 31.42
C THR A 185 6.64 -24.93 30.93
N LEU A 186 6.83 -23.95 31.82
CA LEU A 186 6.92 -22.55 31.41
C LEU A 186 8.11 -22.26 30.46
N PRO A 187 9.33 -22.77 30.70
CA PRO A 187 10.44 -22.60 29.74
C PRO A 187 10.17 -23.24 28.38
N GLU A 188 9.57 -24.43 28.36
CA GLU A 188 9.22 -25.13 27.12
C GLU A 188 8.11 -24.39 26.36
N PHE A 189 7.14 -23.82 27.08
CA PHE A 189 6.10 -22.97 26.50
C PHE A 189 6.75 -21.82 25.74
N PHE A 190 7.60 -21.02 26.41
CA PHE A 190 8.21 -19.84 25.81
C PHE A 190 9.08 -20.19 24.61
N TYR A 191 9.86 -21.26 24.70
CA TYR A 191 10.68 -21.76 23.60
C TYR A 191 9.84 -22.18 22.39
N THR A 192 8.76 -22.94 22.64
CA THR A 192 7.87 -23.44 21.58
C THR A 192 7.04 -22.32 20.98
N PHE A 193 6.58 -21.39 21.80
CA PHE A 193 5.79 -20.23 21.39
C PHE A 193 6.57 -19.30 20.45
N ALA A 194 7.89 -19.20 20.62
CA ALA A 194 8.74 -18.42 19.70
C ALA A 194 8.68 -18.97 18.27
N ARG A 195 8.30 -20.24 18.09
CA ARG A 195 8.28 -20.92 16.79
C ARG A 195 6.86 -21.28 16.35
N ILE A 196 5.85 -20.64 16.95
CA ILE A 196 4.45 -21.02 16.72
C ILE A 196 3.90 -20.50 15.39
N CYS A 197 4.40 -19.35 14.93
CA CYS A 197 4.10 -18.79 13.62
C CYS A 197 5.35 -18.82 12.74
N ASP A 198 5.13 -18.57 11.46
CA ASP A 198 6.16 -18.58 10.44
C ASP A 198 6.47 -17.14 10.02
N VAL A 199 7.72 -16.89 9.62
CA VAL A 199 8.10 -15.69 8.87
C VAL A 199 8.00 -16.06 7.39
N PRO A 200 7.08 -15.46 6.61
CA PRO A 200 6.89 -15.84 5.21
C PRO A 200 8.16 -15.57 4.39
N GLU A 201 8.55 -16.54 3.56
CA GLU A 201 9.64 -16.36 2.60
C GLU A 201 9.19 -15.44 1.46
N LYS A 202 9.95 -14.37 1.21
CA LYS A 202 9.61 -13.33 0.22
C LYS A 202 9.40 -13.91 -1.17
N MET A 203 10.33 -14.75 -1.63
CA MET A 203 10.27 -15.33 -2.99
C MET A 203 9.18 -16.39 -3.13
N ALA A 204 8.92 -17.18 -2.10
CA ALA A 204 7.81 -18.12 -2.09
C ALA A 204 6.47 -17.37 -2.17
N LEU A 205 6.31 -16.30 -1.39
CA LEU A 205 5.12 -15.46 -1.41
C LEU A 205 4.89 -14.84 -2.79
N HIS A 206 5.93 -14.28 -3.41
CA HIS A 206 5.83 -13.71 -4.76
C HIS A 206 5.46 -14.79 -5.80
N THR A 207 6.03 -15.99 -5.68
CA THR A 207 5.72 -17.12 -6.57
C THR A 207 4.26 -17.55 -6.44
N ASP A 208 3.74 -17.63 -5.22
CA ASP A 208 2.34 -18.01 -4.97
C ASP A 208 1.35 -16.94 -5.45
N ILE A 209 1.69 -15.66 -5.32
CA ILE A 209 0.91 -14.55 -5.90
C ILE A 209 0.80 -14.71 -7.42
N ILE A 210 1.91 -14.97 -8.12
CA ILE A 210 1.91 -15.20 -9.57
C ILE A 210 1.09 -16.44 -9.93
N ARG A 211 1.27 -17.55 -9.19
CA ARG A 211 0.55 -18.80 -9.46
C ARG A 211 -0.96 -18.62 -9.34
N ASN A 212 -1.42 -17.90 -8.34
CA ASN A 212 -2.85 -17.69 -8.08
C ASN A 212 -3.48 -16.63 -9.00
N ARG A 213 -2.68 -15.86 -9.75
CA ARG A 213 -3.13 -14.84 -10.72
C ARG A 213 -4.00 -15.41 -11.85
N SER A 214 -3.76 -16.64 -12.28
CA SER A 214 -4.44 -17.24 -13.45
C SER A 214 -5.96 -17.39 -13.28
N ASN A 215 -6.45 -17.36 -12.03
CA ASN A 215 -7.85 -17.66 -11.72
C ASN A 215 -8.72 -16.40 -11.48
N SER A 216 -8.12 -15.20 -11.49
CA SER A 216 -8.73 -13.94 -11.03
C SER A 216 -8.57 -12.78 -12.03
N LEU A 217 -8.64 -13.08 -13.33
CA LEU A 217 -8.19 -12.23 -14.43
C LEU A 217 -9.09 -11.02 -14.77
N LEU A 218 -10.10 -10.62 -13.99
CA LEU A 218 -11.01 -9.54 -14.44
C LEU A 218 -11.20 -8.37 -13.47
N SER A 219 -10.97 -8.53 -12.16
CA SER A 219 -11.16 -7.45 -11.19
C SER A 219 -9.93 -6.56 -10.99
N ASP A 220 -8.73 -7.14 -11.07
CA ASP A 220 -7.49 -6.50 -10.59
C ASP A 220 -6.72 -5.76 -11.71
N LEU A 221 -7.21 -5.83 -12.95
CA LEU A 221 -6.40 -5.54 -14.14
C LEU A 221 -6.46 -4.09 -14.66
N PHE A 222 -7.45 -3.29 -14.27
CA PHE A 222 -7.74 -2.08 -15.05
C PHE A 222 -7.60 -0.75 -14.31
N ASN A 223 -7.38 -0.77 -13.00
CA ASN A 223 -6.99 0.40 -12.22
C ASN A 223 -6.11 -0.06 -11.05
N GLY A 224 -4.90 0.49 -10.93
CA GLY A 224 -4.02 0.18 -9.80
C GLY A 224 -4.77 0.35 -8.47
N GLN A 225 -4.67 -0.66 -7.59
CA GLN A 225 -5.48 -0.75 -6.37
C GLN A 225 -5.32 0.52 -5.51
N ILE A 226 -6.44 1.11 -5.12
CA ILE A 226 -6.47 2.32 -4.28
C ILE A 226 -6.65 1.88 -2.82
N TYR A 227 -5.72 2.28 -1.97
CA TYR A 227 -5.80 2.05 -0.53
C TYR A 227 -6.27 3.32 0.17
N THR A 228 -7.31 3.20 0.98
CA THR A 228 -7.86 4.32 1.76
C THR A 228 -7.67 4.13 3.25
N ASP A 229 -7.62 5.23 4.00
CA ASP A 229 -7.74 5.19 5.46
C ASP A 229 -9.20 4.96 5.89
N GLY A 230 -9.43 4.83 7.19
CA GLY A 230 -10.78 4.65 7.76
C GLY A 230 -11.75 5.82 7.53
N LEU A 231 -11.28 6.96 6.98
CA LEU A 231 -12.09 8.10 6.58
C LEU A 231 -12.30 8.16 5.05
N GLY A 232 -11.89 7.13 4.31
CA GLY A 232 -12.01 7.07 2.85
C GLY A 232 -10.96 7.91 2.10
N ARG A 233 -9.94 8.45 2.78
CA ARG A 233 -8.89 9.23 2.13
C ARG A 233 -7.87 8.31 1.49
N VAL A 234 -7.51 8.57 0.24
CA VAL A 234 -6.49 7.78 -0.46
C VAL A 234 -5.13 7.96 0.19
N VAL A 235 -4.58 6.87 0.68
CA VAL A 235 -3.27 6.79 1.34
C VAL A 235 -2.19 6.45 0.32
N THR A 236 -2.48 5.51 -0.58
CA THR A 236 -1.56 5.08 -1.64
C THR A 236 -2.32 4.41 -2.78
N GLN A 237 -1.66 4.26 -3.92
CA GLN A 237 -2.16 3.54 -5.07
C GLN A 237 -1.08 2.56 -5.55
N ALA A 238 -1.43 1.28 -5.66
CA ALA A 238 -0.53 0.29 -6.24
C ALA A 238 -0.32 0.53 -7.73
N PRO A 239 0.84 0.15 -8.30
CA PRO A 239 1.07 0.24 -9.74
C PRO A 239 0.01 -0.54 -10.53
N ALA A 240 -0.52 0.07 -11.59
CA ALA A 240 -1.31 -0.64 -12.60
C ALA A 240 -0.38 -1.43 -13.51
N ILE A 241 -0.78 -2.63 -13.92
CA ILE A 241 0.04 -3.49 -14.79
C ILE A 241 -0.82 -4.01 -15.93
N ASN A 242 -0.28 -3.95 -17.15
CA ASN A 242 -0.84 -4.67 -18.29
C ASN A 242 -0.64 -6.18 -18.13
N ILE A 243 -1.45 -6.96 -18.84
CA ILE A 243 -1.39 -8.43 -18.78
C ILE A 243 -0.01 -8.97 -19.21
N ASP A 244 0.65 -8.30 -20.15
CA ASP A 244 1.88 -8.78 -20.79
C ASP A 244 3.17 -8.24 -20.13
N ASP A 245 3.06 -7.31 -19.18
CA ASP A 245 4.22 -6.68 -18.54
C ASP A 245 4.68 -7.45 -17.30
N THR A 246 5.99 -7.46 -17.08
CA THR A 246 6.57 -7.95 -15.82
C THR A 246 6.21 -6.98 -14.70
N PRO A 247 5.56 -7.43 -13.60
CA PRO A 247 5.21 -6.55 -12.50
C PRO A 247 6.42 -5.85 -11.87
N PRO A 248 6.33 -4.54 -11.53
CA PRO A 248 7.35 -3.88 -10.74
C PRO A 248 7.39 -4.45 -9.30
N PRO A 249 8.52 -4.34 -8.58
CA PRO A 249 8.65 -4.83 -7.20
C PRO A 249 7.54 -4.35 -6.25
N GLU A 250 7.20 -3.06 -6.32
CA GLU A 250 6.16 -2.45 -5.46
C GLU A 250 4.78 -3.11 -5.62
N TRP A 251 4.48 -3.67 -6.80
CA TRP A 251 3.23 -4.38 -7.00
C TRP A 251 3.18 -5.67 -6.16
N TYR A 252 4.29 -6.41 -6.09
CA TYR A 252 4.35 -7.61 -5.25
C TYR A 252 4.18 -7.27 -3.78
N ASP A 253 4.71 -6.14 -3.34
CA ASP A 253 4.58 -5.67 -1.96
C ASP A 253 3.10 -5.44 -1.60
N HIS A 254 2.34 -4.81 -2.51
CA HIS A 254 0.92 -4.55 -2.34
C HIS A 254 0.04 -5.81 -2.42
N GLU A 255 0.30 -6.71 -3.37
CA GLU A 255 -0.42 -7.98 -3.46
C GLU A 255 -0.13 -8.90 -2.26
N SER A 256 1.08 -8.82 -1.71
CA SER A 256 1.47 -9.56 -0.50
C SER A 256 0.59 -9.20 0.69
N LEU A 257 0.11 -7.95 0.80
CA LEU A 257 -0.70 -7.51 1.95
C LEU A 257 -1.99 -8.32 2.09
N ARG A 258 -2.71 -8.56 0.99
CA ARG A 258 -3.98 -9.31 1.01
C ARG A 258 -3.77 -10.77 1.40
N TYR A 259 -2.71 -11.38 0.85
CA TYR A 259 -2.36 -12.76 1.18
C TYR A 259 -1.99 -12.90 2.65
N LEU A 260 -1.16 -11.98 3.14
CA LEU A 260 -0.67 -12.01 4.52
C LEU A 260 -1.78 -11.71 5.53
N ASP A 261 -2.76 -10.86 5.21
CA ASP A 261 -3.90 -10.60 6.10
C ASP A 261 -4.66 -11.90 6.43
N ILE A 262 -4.90 -12.74 5.41
CA ILE A 262 -5.51 -14.07 5.57
C ILE A 262 -4.59 -15.00 6.39
N GLN A 263 -3.28 -15.01 6.12
CA GLN A 263 -2.34 -15.85 6.86
C GLN A 263 -2.23 -15.45 8.34
N TYR A 264 -2.19 -14.15 8.63
CA TYR A 264 -2.20 -13.64 9.99
C TYR A 264 -3.47 -14.06 10.71
N GLN A 265 -4.64 -13.99 10.06
CA GLN A 265 -5.88 -14.51 10.63
C GLN A 265 -5.76 -15.99 11.00
N ILE A 266 -5.29 -16.84 10.07
CA ILE A 266 -5.11 -18.27 10.30
C ILE A 266 -4.17 -18.51 11.48
N TRP A 267 -2.97 -17.93 11.47
CA TRP A 267 -1.97 -18.15 12.51
C TRP A 267 -2.40 -17.63 13.88
N VAL A 268 -3.03 -16.46 13.93
CA VAL A 268 -3.46 -15.86 15.20
C VAL A 268 -4.61 -16.66 15.81
N GLU A 269 -5.65 -16.98 15.03
CA GLU A 269 -6.84 -17.67 15.55
C GLU A 269 -6.56 -19.14 15.88
N SER A 270 -5.77 -19.83 15.04
CA SER A 270 -5.48 -21.26 15.24
C SER A 270 -4.27 -21.56 16.12
N ARG A 271 -3.34 -20.60 16.28
CA ARG A 271 -2.08 -20.84 16.99
C ARG A 271 -1.84 -19.87 18.15
N VAL A 272 -1.68 -18.57 17.89
CA VAL A 272 -1.28 -17.60 18.94
C VAL A 272 -2.30 -17.55 20.08
N LYS A 273 -3.57 -17.27 19.75
CA LYS A 273 -4.65 -17.16 20.75
C LYS A 273 -4.86 -18.44 21.58
N PRO A 274 -4.99 -19.64 20.99
CA PRO A 274 -5.15 -20.84 21.80
C PRO A 274 -3.93 -21.15 22.67
N ALA A 275 -2.70 -20.86 22.21
CA ALA A 275 -1.51 -21.03 23.03
C ALA A 275 -1.49 -20.07 24.23
N THR A 276 -1.77 -18.78 24.03
CA THR A 276 -1.82 -17.82 25.15
C THR A 276 -2.99 -18.08 26.09
N GLN A 277 -4.15 -18.50 25.58
CA GLN A 277 -5.27 -18.95 26.41
C GLN A 277 -4.86 -20.14 27.28
N ASN A 278 -4.17 -21.14 26.71
CA ASN A 278 -3.67 -22.28 27.48
C ASN A 278 -2.66 -21.85 28.55
N LEU A 279 -1.72 -20.98 28.21
CA LEU A 279 -0.75 -20.42 29.16
C LEU A 279 -1.45 -19.81 30.37
N MET A 280 -2.44 -18.94 30.14
CA MET A 280 -3.15 -18.22 31.21
C MET A 280 -3.98 -19.13 32.12
N THR A 281 -4.32 -20.35 31.67
CA THR A 281 -4.96 -21.36 32.54
C THR A 281 -3.98 -22.08 33.46
N LYS A 282 -2.68 -22.07 33.14
CA LYS A 282 -1.65 -22.85 33.85
C LYS A 282 -0.69 -21.99 34.65
N PHE A 283 -0.40 -20.78 34.18
CA PHE A 283 0.66 -19.92 34.71
C PHE A 283 0.16 -18.48 34.87
N ALA A 284 0.47 -17.87 36.02
CA ALA A 284 0.24 -16.45 36.27
C ALA A 284 1.43 -15.63 35.75
N VAL A 285 1.59 -15.55 34.42
CA VAL A 285 2.73 -14.88 33.80
C VAL A 285 2.63 -13.37 33.96
N ASP A 286 3.74 -12.77 34.39
CA ASP A 286 3.97 -11.33 34.52
C ASP A 286 5.32 -10.93 33.90
N ASP A 287 5.67 -9.64 33.95
CA ASP A 287 6.91 -9.11 33.37
C ASP A 287 8.18 -9.66 34.04
N GLY A 288 8.10 -10.11 35.30
CA GLY A 288 9.23 -10.74 36.01
C GLY A 288 9.69 -12.03 35.33
N HIS A 289 8.75 -12.85 34.85
CA HIS A 289 9.07 -14.05 34.08
C HIS A 289 9.74 -13.69 32.74
N LEU A 290 9.24 -12.66 32.06
CA LEU A 290 9.80 -12.23 30.77
C LEU A 290 11.18 -11.61 30.91
N MET A 291 11.51 -11.04 32.07
CA MET A 291 12.81 -10.41 32.32
C MET A 291 13.99 -11.37 32.09
N ALA A 292 13.82 -12.66 32.41
CA ALA A 292 14.82 -13.70 32.17
C ALA A 292 15.17 -13.88 30.67
N ILE A 293 14.19 -13.64 29.79
CA ILE A 293 14.37 -13.72 28.34
C ILE A 293 14.91 -12.39 27.81
N VAL A 294 14.26 -11.30 28.21
CA VAL A 294 14.56 -9.95 27.72
C VAL A 294 15.98 -9.54 28.06
N SER A 295 16.44 -9.76 29.29
CA SER A 295 17.78 -9.37 29.74
C SER A 295 18.90 -10.18 29.06
N ALA A 296 18.58 -11.35 28.51
CA ALA A 296 19.54 -12.18 27.81
C ALA A 296 19.64 -11.81 26.31
N SER A 297 18.65 -11.11 25.76
CA SER A 297 18.51 -10.92 24.32
C SER A 297 19.36 -9.75 23.82
N PRO A 298 20.30 -9.98 22.87
CA PRO A 298 21.04 -8.89 22.22
C PRO A 298 20.17 -8.05 21.26
N PHE A 299 18.89 -8.40 21.07
CA PHE A 299 17.95 -7.56 20.33
C PHE A 299 17.44 -6.38 21.18
N VAL A 300 17.52 -6.49 22.50
CA VAL A 300 16.96 -5.52 23.44
C VAL A 300 18.07 -4.59 23.92
N PRO A 301 18.00 -3.28 23.61
CA PRO A 301 19.01 -2.33 24.07
C PRO A 301 19.00 -2.19 25.60
N SER A 302 20.18 -1.95 26.18
CA SER A 302 20.28 -1.76 27.63
C SER A 302 19.44 -0.58 28.11
N GLY A 303 18.69 -0.78 29.19
CA GLY A 303 17.76 0.20 29.77
C GLY A 303 16.33 0.11 29.22
N TYR A 304 16.07 -0.74 28.23
CA TYR A 304 14.73 -0.92 27.63
C TYR A 304 14.07 -2.25 28.05
N GLU A 305 14.72 -3.03 28.91
CA GLU A 305 14.30 -4.38 29.26
C GLU A 305 12.90 -4.39 29.91
N HIS A 306 12.62 -3.44 30.81
CA HIS A 306 11.31 -3.39 31.46
C HIS A 306 10.17 -3.06 30.49
N ILE A 307 10.41 -2.24 29.47
CA ILE A 307 9.41 -1.91 28.44
C ILE A 307 9.06 -3.17 27.65
N TYR A 308 10.07 -3.93 27.24
CA TYR A 308 9.87 -5.20 26.54
C TYR A 308 9.17 -6.24 27.41
N ALA A 309 9.65 -6.44 28.64
CA ALA A 309 9.08 -7.42 29.57
C ALA A 309 7.60 -7.14 29.85
N LEU A 310 7.26 -5.88 30.13
CA LEU A 310 5.88 -5.46 30.34
C LEU A 310 5.04 -5.62 29.08
N GLY A 311 5.52 -5.14 27.93
CA GLY A 311 4.80 -5.25 26.66
C GLY A 311 4.49 -6.70 26.28
N LEU A 312 5.45 -7.60 26.47
CA LEU A 312 5.29 -9.03 26.20
C LEU A 312 4.35 -9.71 27.20
N ALA A 313 4.43 -9.36 28.49
CA ALA A 313 3.47 -9.86 29.48
C ALA A 313 2.04 -9.46 29.11
N ARG A 314 1.82 -8.20 28.70
CA ARG A 314 0.50 -7.71 28.24
C ARG A 314 0.03 -8.42 26.98
N PHE A 315 0.92 -8.68 26.03
CA PHE A 315 0.61 -9.47 24.84
C PHE A 315 0.11 -10.87 25.20
N LEU A 316 0.81 -11.59 26.07
CA LEU A 316 0.44 -12.94 26.49
C LEU A 316 -0.87 -12.97 27.30
N GLN A 317 -1.13 -11.91 28.06
CA GLN A 317 -2.39 -11.73 28.81
C GLN A 317 -3.57 -11.29 27.94
N GLY A 318 -3.32 -10.93 26.67
CA GLY A 318 -4.34 -10.44 25.74
C GLY A 318 -4.67 -8.94 25.85
N ASP A 319 -3.93 -8.17 26.64
CA ASP A 319 -3.99 -6.70 26.64
C ASP A 319 -3.19 -6.14 25.46
N MET A 320 -3.80 -6.19 24.29
CA MET A 320 -3.17 -5.78 23.05
C MET A 320 -2.94 -4.28 22.96
N VAL A 321 -3.76 -3.45 23.62
CA VAL A 321 -3.57 -2.00 23.61
C VAL A 321 -2.24 -1.67 24.27
N SER A 322 -2.01 -2.17 25.49
CA SER A 322 -0.74 -1.94 26.18
C SER A 322 0.44 -2.58 25.43
N ALA A 323 0.28 -3.81 24.93
CA ALA A 323 1.32 -4.50 24.19
C ALA A 323 1.77 -3.72 22.95
N CYS A 324 0.85 -3.28 22.10
CA CYS A 324 1.18 -2.53 20.88
C CYS A 324 1.90 -1.22 21.21
N HIS A 325 1.39 -0.46 22.18
CA HIS A 325 1.96 0.85 22.57
C HIS A 325 3.33 0.75 23.24
N LEU A 326 3.62 -0.38 23.88
CA LEU A 326 4.94 -0.62 24.46
C LEU A 326 5.92 -1.19 23.43
N LEU A 327 5.51 -2.16 22.61
CA LEU A 327 6.43 -2.92 21.75
C LEU A 327 6.72 -2.24 20.41
N PHE A 328 5.71 -1.74 19.69
CA PHE A 328 5.90 -1.24 18.31
C PHE A 328 6.87 -0.06 18.21
N PRO A 329 6.87 0.92 19.15
CA PRO A 329 7.86 1.99 19.12
C PRO A 329 9.31 1.50 19.28
N GLN A 330 9.53 0.35 19.92
CA GLN A 330 10.87 -0.15 20.22
C GLN A 330 11.55 -0.85 19.05
N LEU A 331 10.78 -1.31 18.06
CA LEU A 331 11.34 -1.99 16.89
C LEU A 331 12.45 -1.19 16.23
N GLU A 332 12.20 0.10 15.98
CA GLU A 332 13.17 0.98 15.34
C GLU A 332 14.46 1.14 16.17
N ASN A 333 14.33 1.29 17.49
CA ASN A 333 15.46 1.40 18.41
C ASN A 333 16.28 0.10 18.43
N SER A 334 15.62 -1.07 18.51
CA SER A 334 16.28 -2.37 18.47
C SER A 334 17.01 -2.63 17.16
N LEU A 335 16.43 -2.27 16.01
CA LEU A 335 17.11 -2.40 14.72
C LEU A 335 18.36 -1.52 14.68
N ARG A 336 18.29 -0.28 15.18
CA ARG A 336 19.47 0.60 15.26
C ARG A 336 20.55 0.04 16.19
N HIS A 337 20.16 -0.46 17.35
CA HIS A 337 21.07 -1.05 18.32
C HIS A 337 21.82 -2.24 17.72
N VAL A 338 21.12 -3.21 17.14
CA VAL A 338 21.74 -4.40 16.56
C VAL A 338 22.67 -4.05 15.40
N LEU A 339 22.30 -3.09 14.54
CA LEU A 339 23.18 -2.60 13.48
C LEU A 339 24.43 -1.92 14.06
N SER A 340 24.27 -1.11 15.11
CA SER A 340 25.38 -0.42 15.76
C SER A 340 26.36 -1.41 16.41
N ASP A 341 25.83 -2.46 17.05
CA ASP A 341 26.62 -3.56 17.61
C ASP A 341 27.39 -4.35 16.53
N ALA A 342 26.85 -4.40 15.30
CA ALA A 342 27.54 -4.93 14.12
C ALA A 342 28.53 -3.94 13.48
N GLY A 343 28.75 -2.76 14.08
CA GLY A 343 29.66 -1.72 13.59
C GLY A 343 29.11 -0.91 12.41
N ILE A 344 27.79 -0.92 12.19
CA ILE A 344 27.13 -0.23 11.08
C ILE A 344 26.54 1.08 11.58
N ASP A 345 26.96 2.20 11.00
CA ASP A 345 26.44 3.52 11.33
C ASP A 345 24.97 3.69 10.88
N THR A 346 24.13 4.00 11.86
CA THR A 346 22.68 4.18 11.71
C THR A 346 22.25 5.64 11.78
N SER A 347 23.19 6.58 11.91
CA SER A 347 22.90 8.01 11.94
C SER A 347 22.61 8.57 10.53
N LYS A 348 21.89 9.68 10.51
CA LYS A 348 21.72 10.56 9.36
C LYS A 348 22.39 11.89 9.70
N LEU A 349 23.21 12.39 8.79
CA LEU A 349 23.68 13.77 8.82
C LEU A 349 22.63 14.65 8.13
N ASP A 350 22.18 15.70 8.81
CA ASP A 350 21.33 16.72 8.22
C ASP A 350 22.16 17.77 7.44
N GLU A 351 21.49 18.77 6.86
CA GLU A 351 22.12 19.85 6.09
C GLU A 351 23.02 20.75 6.97
N GLU A 352 22.84 20.72 8.30
CA GLU A 352 23.63 21.44 9.29
C GLU A 352 24.76 20.58 9.89
N LEU A 353 24.97 19.36 9.38
CA LEU A 353 25.92 18.35 9.88
C LEU A 353 25.60 17.84 11.30
N LEU A 354 24.36 17.98 11.77
CA LEU A 354 23.88 17.36 12.99
C LEU A 354 23.56 15.88 12.72
N GLN A 355 23.89 15.03 13.69
CA GLN A 355 23.60 13.60 13.64
C GLN A 355 22.25 13.32 14.29
N GLU A 356 21.33 12.76 13.50
CA GLU A 356 20.04 12.27 13.96
C GLU A 356 19.92 10.75 13.77
N ASP A 357 19.14 10.11 14.64
CA ASP A 357 18.77 8.72 14.50
C ASP A 357 17.85 8.50 13.28
N ARG A 358 18.17 7.51 12.44
CA ARG A 358 17.28 7.16 11.31
C ARG A 358 15.99 6.52 11.79
N SER A 359 14.85 7.02 11.28
CA SER A 359 13.56 6.36 11.41
C SER A 359 13.56 4.97 10.75
N LEU A 360 12.53 4.14 11.02
CA LEU A 360 12.35 2.83 10.39
C LEU A 360 12.33 2.95 8.86
N SER A 361 11.57 3.90 8.32
CA SER A 361 11.56 4.21 6.89
C SER A 361 12.94 4.60 6.38
N GLY A 362 13.67 5.43 7.15
CA GLY A 362 15.03 5.83 6.84
C GLY A 362 16.01 4.66 6.81
N LEU A 363 15.88 3.69 7.72
CA LEU A 363 16.68 2.46 7.74
C LEU A 363 16.34 1.58 6.53
N LEU A 364 15.06 1.33 6.26
CA LEU A 364 14.62 0.50 5.14
C LEU A 364 14.98 1.09 3.77
N SER A 365 15.05 2.42 3.64
CA SER A 365 15.46 3.06 2.38
C SER A 365 16.97 3.15 2.19
N ASN A 366 17.75 3.32 3.27
CA ASN A 366 19.19 3.65 3.17
C ASN A 366 20.15 2.56 3.67
N ARG A 367 19.62 1.56 4.38
CA ARG A 367 20.38 0.50 5.05
C ARG A 367 19.76 -0.88 4.84
N ARG A 368 18.98 -1.06 3.77
CA ARG A 368 18.25 -2.31 3.52
C ARG A 368 19.18 -3.51 3.41
N GLU A 369 20.23 -3.41 2.61
CA GLU A 369 21.20 -4.50 2.43
C GLU A 369 21.86 -4.90 3.75
N GLN A 370 22.21 -3.93 4.60
CA GLN A 370 22.77 -4.16 5.91
C GLN A 370 21.78 -4.86 6.84
N LEU A 371 20.53 -4.37 6.89
CA LEU A 371 19.45 -5.01 7.63
C LEU A 371 19.24 -6.46 7.17
N GLU A 372 19.15 -6.69 5.87
CA GLU A 372 18.94 -8.00 5.28
C GLU A 372 20.15 -8.93 5.53
N SER A 373 21.37 -8.40 5.59
CA SER A 373 22.56 -9.18 5.93
C SER A 373 22.59 -9.67 7.38
N VAL A 374 21.99 -8.92 8.31
CA VAL A 374 21.96 -9.25 9.74
C VAL A 374 20.75 -10.08 10.11
N PHE A 375 19.57 -9.70 9.62
CA PHE A 375 18.29 -10.30 10.01
C PHE A 375 17.73 -11.29 8.98
N GLY A 376 18.26 -11.28 7.75
CA GLY A 376 17.71 -12.03 6.62
C GLY A 376 16.64 -11.26 5.86
N ILE A 377 16.53 -11.56 4.56
CA ILE A 377 15.63 -10.87 3.63
C ILE A 377 14.15 -11.02 4.01
N ASP A 378 13.73 -12.22 4.43
CA ASP A 378 12.32 -12.54 4.71
C ASP A 378 11.79 -11.79 5.93
N LEU A 379 12.63 -11.67 6.96
CA LEU A 379 12.29 -10.96 8.19
C LEU A 379 12.19 -9.45 7.95
N ILE A 380 13.15 -8.86 7.24
CA ILE A 380 13.12 -7.44 6.89
C ILE A 380 11.95 -7.12 5.97
N TYR A 381 11.64 -8.01 5.02
CA TYR A 381 10.47 -7.87 4.18
C TYR A 381 9.17 -7.90 5.00
N THR A 382 9.02 -8.86 5.92
CA THR A 382 7.85 -8.94 6.82
C THR A 382 7.72 -7.69 7.70
N ILE A 383 8.83 -7.18 8.23
CA ILE A 383 8.87 -5.93 9.00
C ILE A 383 8.41 -4.74 8.15
N ASP A 384 8.89 -4.64 6.90
CA ASP A 384 8.51 -3.55 5.99
C ASP A 384 6.99 -3.56 5.74
N LEU A 385 6.41 -4.71 5.41
CA LEU A 385 4.98 -4.84 5.13
C LEU A 385 4.10 -4.52 6.34
N LEU A 386 4.48 -4.94 7.55
CA LEU A 386 3.69 -4.72 8.77
C LEU A 386 3.82 -3.29 9.31
N PHE A 387 5.04 -2.76 9.37
CA PHE A 387 5.34 -1.56 10.14
C PHE A 387 5.51 -0.30 9.28
N ASN A 388 5.86 -0.43 8.00
CA ASN A 388 6.30 0.70 7.18
C ASN A 388 5.47 0.90 5.90
N LEU A 389 5.12 -0.16 5.17
CA LEU A 389 4.48 -0.06 3.86
C LEU A 389 3.12 0.63 3.95
N LYS A 390 2.95 1.70 3.16
CA LYS A 390 1.67 2.41 3.04
C LYS A 390 0.64 1.53 2.34
N GLY A 391 -0.61 1.60 2.76
CA GLY A 391 -1.68 0.71 2.28
C GLY A 391 -1.74 -0.63 3.03
N GLY A 392 -0.65 -1.04 3.69
CA GLY A 392 -0.66 -2.07 4.71
C GLY A 392 -1.01 -1.54 6.10
N PRO A 393 -0.85 -2.37 7.15
CA PRO A 393 -1.12 -1.96 8.54
C PRO A 393 -0.31 -0.73 8.99
N CYS A 394 0.89 -0.55 8.45
CA CYS A 394 1.76 0.61 8.70
C CYS A 394 1.93 0.92 10.21
N LEU A 395 2.03 -0.13 11.03
CA LEU A 395 1.83 -0.09 12.48
C LEU A 395 2.75 0.92 13.18
N ARG A 396 3.99 1.08 12.72
CA ARG A 396 4.94 2.03 13.32
C ARG A 396 4.54 3.48 13.05
N HIS A 397 4.04 3.79 11.85
CA HIS A 397 3.54 5.13 11.51
C HIS A 397 2.25 5.44 12.27
N GLU A 398 1.29 4.53 12.26
CA GLU A 398 -0.01 4.73 12.90
C GLU A 398 0.13 4.97 14.39
N ILE A 399 1.00 4.20 15.07
CA ILE A 399 1.22 4.39 16.51
C ILE A 399 2.01 5.66 16.83
N ALA A 400 3.02 6.03 16.02
CA ALA A 400 3.82 7.24 16.23
C ALA A 400 2.97 8.52 16.17
N HIS A 401 1.94 8.51 15.33
CA HIS A 401 1.04 9.64 15.14
C HIS A 401 -0.25 9.55 15.96
N GLY A 402 -0.38 8.55 16.85
CA GLY A 402 -1.56 8.37 17.70
C GLY A 402 -2.83 8.02 16.92
N LYS A 403 -2.69 7.38 15.76
CA LYS A 403 -3.79 6.99 14.86
C LYS A 403 -4.23 5.54 15.04
N LEU A 404 -3.41 4.70 15.67
CA LEU A 404 -3.75 3.31 15.96
C LEU A 404 -4.83 3.23 17.05
N ALA A 405 -6.09 3.15 16.65
CA ALA A 405 -7.23 3.03 17.57
C ALA A 405 -7.18 1.72 18.39
N SER A 406 -7.89 1.70 19.53
CA SER A 406 -7.91 0.53 20.44
C SER A 406 -8.34 -0.76 19.74
N GLY A 407 -9.39 -0.72 18.92
CA GLY A 407 -9.85 -1.88 18.14
C GLY A 407 -8.81 -2.39 17.14
N ALA A 408 -8.02 -1.48 16.54
CA ALA A 408 -6.97 -1.85 15.59
C ALA A 408 -5.81 -2.62 16.26
N CYS A 409 -5.61 -2.45 17.57
CA CYS A 409 -4.63 -3.22 18.35
C CYS A 409 -4.99 -4.72 18.41
N TYR A 410 -6.26 -5.08 18.22
CA TYR A 410 -6.75 -6.47 18.26
C TYR A 410 -6.86 -7.12 16.87
N LEU A 411 -6.51 -6.41 15.80
CA LEU A 411 -6.43 -7.00 14.47
C LEU A 411 -5.33 -8.07 14.41
N HIS A 412 -5.51 -9.05 13.53
CA HIS A 412 -4.60 -10.19 13.41
C HIS A 412 -3.18 -9.75 13.05
N SER A 413 -3.02 -8.72 12.22
CA SER A 413 -1.72 -8.11 11.91
C SER A 413 -1.02 -7.52 13.15
N SER A 414 -1.75 -6.85 14.04
CA SER A 414 -1.22 -6.30 15.29
C SER A 414 -0.81 -7.40 16.29
N ILE A 415 -1.61 -8.47 16.38
CA ILE A 415 -1.30 -9.63 17.23
C ILE A 415 -0.07 -10.39 16.70
N TYR A 416 -0.03 -10.63 15.38
CA TYR A 416 1.13 -11.22 14.73
C TYR A 416 2.38 -10.35 14.90
N ALA A 417 2.26 -9.02 14.77
CA ALA A 417 3.37 -8.10 15.01
C ALA A 417 3.91 -8.17 16.44
N CYS A 418 3.05 -8.33 17.45
CA CYS A 418 3.50 -8.56 18.83
C CYS A 418 4.24 -9.91 18.97
N TRP A 419 3.73 -10.97 18.32
CA TRP A 419 4.46 -12.24 18.24
C TRP A 419 5.81 -12.07 17.52
N LEU A 420 5.88 -11.29 16.44
CA LEU A 420 7.11 -11.05 15.69
C LEU A 420 8.15 -10.32 16.56
N MET A 421 7.73 -9.36 17.38
CA MET A 421 8.61 -8.72 18.37
C MET A 421 9.16 -9.73 19.39
N TYR A 422 8.33 -10.68 19.86
CA TYR A 422 8.77 -11.78 20.71
C TYR A 422 9.75 -12.72 19.99
N TYR A 423 9.45 -13.07 18.74
CA TYR A 423 10.31 -13.92 17.91
C TYR A 423 11.69 -13.30 17.69
N LEU A 424 11.76 -12.02 17.33
CA LEU A 424 13.00 -11.26 17.14
C LEU A 424 13.89 -11.30 18.37
N MET A 425 13.30 -11.14 19.56
CA MET A 425 14.01 -11.22 20.83
C MET A 425 14.53 -12.64 21.12
N CYS A 426 13.75 -13.67 20.81
CA CYS A 426 14.10 -15.06 21.09
C CYS A 426 15.07 -15.66 20.06
N LEU A 427 15.12 -15.14 18.84
CA LEU A 427 15.94 -15.65 17.75
C LEU A 427 17.42 -15.85 18.12
N PRO A 428 18.14 -14.85 18.70
CA PRO A 428 19.53 -15.04 19.12
C PRO A 428 19.70 -16.01 20.30
N LEU A 429 18.63 -16.26 21.06
CA LEU A 429 18.68 -17.08 22.28
C LEU A 429 18.50 -18.58 22.01
N GLN A 430 18.07 -18.97 20.82
CA GLN A 430 17.71 -20.37 20.54
C GLN A 430 18.84 -21.36 20.85
N ARG A 431 20.09 -21.01 20.54
CA ARG A 431 21.26 -21.87 20.76
C ARG A 431 21.65 -22.01 22.22
N CYS A 432 21.32 -21.02 23.06
CA CYS A 432 21.69 -20.97 24.47
C CYS A 432 20.48 -21.08 25.41
N TRP A 433 19.29 -21.36 24.88
CA TRP A 433 18.04 -21.37 25.64
C TRP A 433 18.10 -22.28 26.86
N SER A 434 18.50 -23.53 26.68
CA SER A 434 18.56 -24.54 27.75
C SER A 434 19.59 -24.21 28.83
N THR A 435 20.63 -23.44 28.51
CA THR A 435 21.74 -23.16 29.42
C THR A 435 21.61 -21.81 30.12
N HIS A 436 21.07 -20.80 29.47
CA HIS A 436 21.05 -19.42 29.97
C HIS A 436 19.65 -18.92 30.32
N VAL A 437 18.61 -19.36 29.60
CA VAL A 437 17.24 -18.82 29.74
C VAL A 437 16.36 -19.74 30.58
N ALA A 438 16.26 -21.02 30.22
CA ALA A 438 15.39 -21.98 30.91
C ALA A 438 15.65 -22.08 32.42
N PRO A 439 16.92 -22.15 32.92
CA PRO A 439 17.17 -22.21 34.36
C PRO A 439 16.73 -20.96 35.12
N GLN A 440 16.71 -19.79 34.47
CA GLN A 440 16.23 -18.55 35.10
C GLN A 440 14.71 -18.53 35.17
N LEU A 441 14.03 -18.97 34.11
CA LEU A 441 12.58 -19.10 34.07
C LEU A 441 12.06 -20.12 35.09
N GLU A 442 12.73 -21.25 35.26
CA GLU A 442 12.39 -22.24 36.30
C GLU A 442 12.47 -21.64 37.70
N ARG A 443 13.52 -20.85 37.98
CA ARG A 443 13.66 -20.14 39.26
C ARG A 443 12.60 -19.06 39.46
N ALA A 444 12.19 -18.38 38.40
CA ALA A 444 11.12 -17.38 38.45
C ALA A 444 9.73 -18.01 38.62
N SER A 445 9.58 -19.30 38.30
CA SER A 445 8.32 -20.06 38.40
C SER A 445 8.11 -20.75 39.76
N LEU A 446 9.13 -20.75 40.63
CA LEU A 446 9.11 -21.28 42.00
C LEU A 446 8.77 -20.17 43.00
#